data_AF-A0A0S2W350-F1
#
_entry.id   AF-A0A0S2W350-F1
#
_cell.length_a   1.000
_cell.length_b   1.000
_cell.length_c   1.000
_cell.angle_alpha   90.00
_cell.angle_beta   90.00
_cell.angle_gamma   90.00
#
_symmetry.space_group_name_H-M   'P 1'
#
loop_
_entity.id
_entity.type
_entity.pdbx_description
1 polymer ?
#
loop_
_entity_poly.entity_id
_entity_poly.type
_entity_poly.pdbx_seq_one_letter_code
_entity_poly.pdbx_strand_id
1 'polypeptide(L)'
;MRKLFLLCAACLLVLAGCTNDPEHGSSTPAPDAGTVTPVDTPTAAPSAPTTALPVESTPLVSPTAAPATDTAVLPEPSPDVSQPPLPEETFDPDALTLDDFPTQLITSGTAVLEGTEPLYLIAQIPDHDTWLYGLSGGYGLILRVGTQWKNLDLGYLTPRAVLPAMAYGDFDGDLELELALLVYTDSGTGVSIWDLHIIEFESEMLWTDCWFAPPDYQAILSQIVTYTHDPSVGGVTIAAGESRRFQPDPALQQDGLTPGAFQTGQCGDGIVSFSVSGDAIRADFGVSLFYENIVPSVEAGSVQADVIFTGSAFGLANFMVVADAPA
;
A
#
# COMPACT_ATOMS: atom_id res chain seq x y z
N MET A 1 42.18 15.38 -10.32
CA MET A 1 41.02 16.24 -10.64
C MET A 1 39.81 15.65 -9.92
N ARG A 2 39.43 16.21 -8.77
CA ARG A 2 38.26 15.79 -7.98
C ARG A 2 37.01 16.39 -8.62
N LYS A 3 36.07 15.55 -9.05
CA LYS A 3 34.73 15.99 -9.44
C LYS A 3 33.85 15.89 -8.19
N LEU A 4 33.43 17.05 -7.71
CA LEU A 4 32.45 17.23 -6.65
C LEU A 4 31.08 17.00 -7.29
N PHE A 5 30.41 15.90 -6.96
CA PHE A 5 29.01 15.73 -7.31
C PHE A 5 28.18 16.59 -6.34
N LEU A 6 27.47 17.59 -6.89
CA LEU A 6 26.42 18.30 -6.19
C LEU A 6 25.29 17.30 -5.92
N LEU A 7 25.02 17.00 -4.65
CA LEU A 7 23.72 16.45 -4.25
C LEU A 7 22.68 17.56 -4.45
N CYS A 8 21.75 17.31 -5.35
CA CYS A 8 20.54 18.11 -5.50
C CYS A 8 19.63 17.79 -4.30
N ALA A 9 19.10 18.83 -3.64
CA ALA A 9 18.17 18.68 -2.54
C ALA A 9 16.85 18.09 -3.06
N ALA A 10 16.73 16.77 -3.02
CA ALA A 10 15.45 16.09 -3.22
C ALA A 10 14.59 16.31 -1.97
N CYS A 11 13.34 16.71 -2.17
CA CYS A 11 12.33 16.75 -1.12
C CYS A 11 12.07 15.32 -0.63
N LEU A 12 12.83 14.85 0.36
CA LEU A 12 12.49 13.64 1.12
C LEU A 12 11.25 13.95 1.97
N LEU A 13 10.10 13.38 1.58
CA LEU A 13 8.95 13.22 2.46
C LEU A 13 9.09 11.84 3.10
N VAL A 14 9.65 11.80 4.31
CA VAL A 14 9.66 10.61 5.18
C VAL A 14 8.55 10.80 6.21
N LEU A 15 7.58 9.89 6.25
CA LEU A 15 6.57 9.85 7.30
C LEU A 15 7.10 8.94 8.43
N ALA A 16 7.40 9.54 9.58
CA ALA A 16 7.70 8.80 10.80
C ALA A 16 6.38 8.41 11.49
N GLY A 17 6.05 7.11 11.48
CA GLY A 17 5.02 6.54 12.34
C GLY A 17 5.60 6.26 13.73
N CYS A 18 5.15 6.96 14.76
CA CYS A 18 5.42 6.57 16.15
C CYS A 18 4.11 6.61 16.94
N THR A 19 3.68 5.43 17.38
CA THR A 19 2.63 5.22 18.38
C THR A 19 3.09 5.69 19.76
N ASN A 20 2.22 6.43 20.44
CA ASN A 20 2.39 6.91 21.82
C ASN A 20 2.23 5.78 22.85
N ASP A 21 3.05 5.80 23.91
CA ASP A 21 2.57 5.71 25.31
C ASP A 21 3.69 6.05 26.34
N PRO A 22 3.39 6.29 27.64
CA PRO A 22 3.79 7.54 28.30
C PRO A 22 4.72 7.38 29.53
N GLU A 23 5.08 8.56 30.07
CA GLU A 23 5.62 8.86 31.40
C GLU A 23 7.02 8.35 31.80
N HIS A 24 7.97 9.29 31.91
CA HIS A 24 8.69 9.55 33.16
C HIS A 24 9.33 10.95 33.14
N GLY A 25 8.99 11.77 34.14
CA GLY A 25 9.51 13.13 34.29
C GLY A 25 10.89 13.19 34.94
N SER A 26 11.55 14.35 34.83
CA SER A 26 12.13 15.10 35.95
C SER A 26 13.05 16.26 35.49
N SER A 27 12.68 17.47 35.95
CA SER A 27 13.47 18.65 36.39
C SER A 27 14.57 19.35 35.54
N THR A 28 14.21 20.57 35.06
CA THR A 28 14.77 21.96 35.25
C THR A 28 16.27 22.16 35.62
N PRO A 29 16.95 23.32 35.33
CA PRO A 29 16.39 24.66 35.05
C PRO A 29 17.07 25.56 33.98
N ALA A 30 16.33 26.63 33.62
CA ALA A 30 16.81 27.83 32.93
C ALA A 30 17.40 28.87 33.91
N PRO A 31 18.12 29.90 33.44
CA PRO A 31 18.29 31.15 34.16
C PRO A 31 17.56 32.35 33.52
N ASP A 32 17.54 33.41 34.30
CA ASP A 32 16.49 34.42 34.49
C ASP A 32 16.59 35.71 33.64
N ALA A 33 15.43 36.36 33.55
CA ALA A 33 15.10 37.80 33.58
C ALA A 33 15.81 38.87 32.72
N GLY A 34 14.94 39.62 32.00
CA GLY A 34 15.14 41.03 31.66
C GLY A 34 13.78 41.74 31.46
N THR A 35 13.31 42.41 32.51
CA THR A 35 12.00 43.08 32.65
C THR A 35 12.03 44.55 32.19
N VAL A 36 11.03 45.01 31.43
CA VAL A 36 10.48 46.39 31.50
C VAL A 36 8.96 46.35 31.18
N THR A 37 8.14 46.94 32.05
CA THR A 37 6.68 47.16 31.95
C THR A 37 6.38 48.70 32.02
N PRO A 38 5.13 49.18 32.14
CA PRO A 38 4.08 49.34 31.12
C PRO A 38 3.52 50.79 31.07
N VAL A 39 2.61 51.14 30.14
CA VAL A 39 1.73 52.35 30.27
C VAL A 39 0.31 52.11 29.71
N ASP A 40 -0.62 52.02 30.64
CA ASP A 40 -1.99 52.58 30.78
C ASP A 40 -3.03 52.70 29.65
N THR A 41 -4.21 52.16 30.01
CA THR A 41 -5.58 52.24 29.50
C THR A 41 -6.22 53.64 29.67
N PRO A 42 -7.43 53.89 29.13
CA PRO A 42 -8.58 53.90 30.03
C PRO A 42 -9.88 53.26 29.52
N THR A 43 -10.61 52.73 30.50
CA THR A 43 -11.93 52.07 30.51
C THR A 43 -13.09 53.08 30.54
N ALA A 44 -14.24 52.72 29.96
CA ALA A 44 -15.58 52.96 30.56
C ALA A 44 -16.70 52.16 29.85
N ALA A 45 -17.32 51.23 30.60
CA ALA A 45 -18.71 50.76 30.48
C ALA A 45 -19.59 51.58 31.48
N PRO A 46 -20.92 51.39 31.75
CA PRO A 46 -21.74 50.16 31.65
C PRO A 46 -23.24 50.33 31.28
N SER A 47 -23.99 49.22 31.13
CA SER A 47 -25.29 48.96 31.80
C SER A 47 -25.87 47.57 31.43
N ALA A 48 -26.22 46.80 32.45
CA ALA A 48 -27.09 45.61 32.43
C ALA A 48 -28.48 46.02 33.03
N PRO A 49 -29.54 45.17 33.28
CA PRO A 49 -29.42 43.77 33.76
C PRO A 49 -30.57 42.75 33.43
N THR A 50 -30.35 41.49 33.85
CA THR A 50 -31.32 40.43 34.31
C THR A 50 -32.20 39.75 33.23
N THR A 51 -32.52 38.44 33.19
CA THR A 51 -32.75 37.41 34.24
C THR A 51 -32.80 35.98 33.64
N ALA A 52 -32.25 35.02 34.39
CA ALA A 52 -32.55 33.58 34.57
C ALA A 52 -32.83 32.58 33.42
N LEU A 53 -32.19 31.41 33.56
CA LEU A 53 -32.54 30.10 32.98
C LEU A 53 -33.85 29.55 33.59
N PRO A 54 -34.51 28.59 32.91
CA PRO A 54 -34.40 27.22 33.42
C PRO A 54 -34.18 26.14 32.33
N VAL A 55 -33.80 24.99 32.86
CA VAL A 55 -33.45 23.70 32.25
C VAL A 55 -34.71 22.98 31.72
N GLU A 56 -34.47 21.98 30.85
CA GLU A 56 -35.20 20.69 30.76
C GLU A 56 -35.97 20.45 29.44
N SER A 57 -35.51 19.48 28.64
CA SER A 57 -36.23 18.22 28.36
C SER A 57 -35.69 17.54 27.10
N THR A 58 -35.08 16.38 27.29
CA THR A 58 -34.81 15.36 26.26
C THR A 58 -36.12 14.82 25.68
N PRO A 59 -36.23 14.54 24.37
CA PRO A 59 -37.35 13.76 23.87
C PRO A 59 -37.11 12.27 24.14
N LEU A 60 -37.92 11.73 25.06
CA LEU A 60 -38.12 10.32 25.31
C LEU A 60 -38.87 9.71 24.11
N VAL A 61 -38.31 8.67 23.50
CA VAL A 61 -39.00 7.85 22.49
C VAL A 61 -39.91 6.88 23.23
N SER A 62 -41.22 7.00 23.05
CA SER A 62 -42.20 6.01 23.51
C SER A 62 -42.52 5.00 22.39
N PRO A 63 -42.57 3.69 22.70
CA PRO A 63 -42.89 2.64 21.74
C PRO A 63 -44.40 2.54 21.54
N THR A 64 -44.86 2.22 20.33
CA THR A 64 -46.27 1.91 20.05
C THR A 64 -46.40 0.59 19.27
N ALA A 65 -47.10 -0.33 19.94
CA ALA A 65 -47.94 -1.44 19.48
C ALA A 65 -47.36 -2.60 18.65
N ALA A 66 -47.37 -3.77 19.28
CA ALA A 66 -47.34 -5.08 18.63
C ALA A 66 -48.74 -5.47 18.08
N PRO A 67 -48.82 -6.30 17.03
CA PRO A 67 -49.93 -7.21 16.81
C PRO A 67 -49.59 -8.64 17.24
N ALA A 68 -50.66 -9.38 17.57
CA ALA A 68 -50.65 -10.67 18.23
C ALA A 68 -50.24 -11.86 17.34
N THR A 69 -49.76 -12.89 18.04
CA THR A 69 -49.51 -14.29 17.68
C THR A 69 -50.42 -14.91 16.62
N ASP A 70 -49.78 -15.61 15.66
CA ASP A 70 -50.34 -16.81 15.05
C ASP A 70 -49.29 -17.95 15.15
N THR A 71 -49.70 -19.07 15.73
CA THR A 71 -48.84 -20.21 16.08
C THR A 71 -48.82 -21.18 14.90
N ALA A 72 -47.75 -21.17 14.12
CA ALA A 72 -47.45 -22.21 13.14
C ALA A 72 -46.28 -23.07 13.66
N VAL A 73 -46.59 -24.30 14.09
CA VAL A 73 -45.62 -25.32 14.49
C VAL A 73 -44.88 -25.80 13.23
N LEU A 74 -43.58 -25.51 13.13
CA LEU A 74 -42.67 -26.11 12.16
C LEU A 74 -41.95 -27.31 12.82
N PRO A 75 -41.87 -28.47 12.15
CA PRO A 75 -41.27 -29.68 12.71
C PRO A 75 -39.74 -29.54 12.83
N GLU A 76 -39.17 -30.15 13.88
CA GLU A 76 -37.73 -30.22 14.13
C GLU A 76 -36.98 -30.86 12.94
N PRO A 77 -35.81 -30.33 12.53
CA PRO A 77 -34.97 -31.02 11.57
C PRO A 77 -34.41 -32.30 12.19
N SER A 78 -34.51 -33.40 11.44
CA SER A 78 -33.89 -34.69 11.79
C SER A 78 -32.36 -34.53 11.90
N PRO A 79 -31.68 -35.31 12.76
CA PRO A 79 -30.23 -35.24 12.88
C PRO A 79 -29.59 -35.67 11.56
N ASP A 80 -28.96 -34.71 10.89
CA ASP A 80 -28.17 -34.96 9.70
C ASP A 80 -26.97 -35.83 10.08
N VAL A 81 -26.68 -36.80 9.22
CA VAL A 81 -25.68 -37.83 9.40
C VAL A 81 -24.32 -37.14 9.49
N SER A 82 -23.71 -37.17 10.67
CA SER A 82 -22.33 -36.75 10.87
C SER A 82 -21.41 -37.54 9.92
N GLN A 83 -21.02 -36.93 8.80
CA GLN A 83 -19.74 -37.27 8.20
C GLN A 83 -18.67 -36.85 9.20
N PRO A 84 -17.73 -37.74 9.59
CA PRO A 84 -16.53 -37.30 10.28
C PRO A 84 -15.84 -36.27 9.36
N PRO A 85 -15.43 -35.09 9.86
CA PRO A 85 -14.51 -34.27 9.11
C PRO A 85 -13.28 -35.13 8.81
N LEU A 86 -12.90 -35.23 7.52
CA LEU A 86 -11.57 -35.67 7.16
C LEU A 86 -10.59 -34.78 7.95
N PRO A 87 -9.53 -35.32 8.55
CA PRO A 87 -8.50 -34.46 9.12
C PRO A 87 -7.97 -33.61 7.97
N GLU A 88 -8.24 -32.30 8.02
CA GLU A 88 -7.41 -31.34 7.31
C GLU A 88 -6.02 -31.53 7.92
N GLU A 89 -5.14 -32.27 7.24
CA GLU A 89 -3.73 -32.18 7.56
C GLU A 89 -3.32 -30.75 7.23
N THR A 90 -3.44 -29.89 8.24
CA THR A 90 -2.91 -28.54 8.19
C THR A 90 -1.40 -28.68 7.99
N PHE A 91 -0.92 -28.25 6.83
CA PHE A 91 0.51 -28.17 6.56
C PHE A 91 1.19 -27.40 7.70
N ASP A 92 2.07 -28.06 8.44
CA ASP A 92 2.81 -27.47 9.55
C ASP A 92 4.22 -27.11 9.06
N PRO A 93 4.49 -25.83 8.77
CA PRO A 93 5.79 -25.43 8.25
C PRO A 93 6.93 -25.57 9.28
N ASP A 94 6.61 -25.65 10.58
CA ASP A 94 7.61 -25.81 11.63
C ASP A 94 8.10 -27.26 11.75
N ALA A 95 7.37 -28.21 11.16
CA ALA A 95 7.73 -29.63 11.12
C ALA A 95 8.64 -30.00 9.93
N LEU A 96 8.93 -29.05 9.02
CA LEU A 96 9.72 -29.30 7.82
C LEU A 96 11.17 -29.65 8.15
N THR A 97 11.75 -30.49 7.28
CA THR A 97 13.17 -30.77 7.18
C THR A 97 13.66 -30.37 5.79
N LEU A 98 14.99 -30.31 5.61
CA LEU A 98 15.56 -29.94 4.31
C LEU A 98 15.17 -30.88 3.16
N ASP A 99 14.89 -32.14 3.47
CA ASP A 99 14.51 -33.16 2.48
C ASP A 99 13.05 -33.01 2.01
N ASP A 100 12.23 -32.23 2.73
CA ASP A 100 10.83 -31.99 2.38
C ASP A 100 10.66 -30.90 1.31
N PHE A 101 11.72 -30.12 1.02
CA PHE A 101 11.66 -29.05 0.04
C PHE A 101 11.76 -29.57 -1.41
N PRO A 102 10.79 -29.26 -2.28
CA PRO A 102 10.83 -29.66 -3.68
C PRO A 102 11.98 -28.95 -4.41
N THR A 103 12.69 -29.68 -5.26
CA THR A 103 13.84 -29.13 -6.01
C THR A 103 13.49 -28.70 -7.43
N GLN A 104 12.29 -29.05 -7.91
CA GLN A 104 11.85 -28.70 -9.25
C GLN A 104 11.18 -27.33 -9.27
N LEU A 105 11.85 -26.37 -9.90
CA LEU A 105 11.29 -25.03 -10.15
C LEU A 105 10.11 -25.13 -11.13
N ILE A 106 8.96 -24.59 -10.73
CA ILE A 106 7.82 -24.43 -11.64
C ILE A 106 7.95 -23.13 -12.43
N THR A 107 7.32 -23.06 -13.61
CA THR A 107 7.38 -21.89 -14.50
C THR A 107 6.04 -21.18 -14.66
N SER A 108 5.00 -21.67 -13.99
CA SER A 108 3.65 -21.11 -14.01
C SER A 108 2.96 -21.38 -12.69
N GLY A 109 2.24 -20.38 -12.16
CA GLY A 109 1.45 -20.53 -10.93
C GLY A 109 0.20 -21.40 -11.09
N THR A 110 -0.13 -21.88 -12.30
CA THR A 110 -1.31 -22.71 -12.53
C THR A 110 -1.26 -24.00 -11.70
N ALA A 111 -0.07 -24.63 -11.59
CA ALA A 111 0.11 -25.82 -10.78
C ALA A 111 -0.24 -25.58 -9.30
N VAL A 112 0.13 -24.40 -8.77
CA VAL A 112 -0.18 -24.01 -7.39
C VAL A 112 -1.69 -23.87 -7.17
N LEU A 113 -2.39 -23.26 -8.13
CA LEU A 113 -3.84 -23.08 -8.09
C LEU A 113 -4.60 -24.41 -8.23
N GLU A 114 -4.04 -25.36 -8.97
CA GLU A 114 -4.58 -26.72 -9.09
C GLU A 114 -4.36 -27.54 -7.81
N GLY A 115 -3.36 -27.19 -6.99
CA GLY A 115 -3.16 -27.75 -5.66
C GLY A 115 -2.80 -29.24 -5.64
N THR A 116 -2.04 -29.70 -6.64
CA THR A 116 -1.66 -31.12 -6.77
C THR A 116 -0.64 -31.58 -5.73
N GLU A 117 0.21 -30.66 -5.28
CA GLU A 117 1.22 -30.81 -4.23
C GLU A 117 1.01 -29.74 -3.15
N PRO A 118 1.44 -29.98 -1.90
CA PRO A 118 1.28 -29.00 -0.81
C PRO A 118 2.24 -27.81 -0.91
N LEU A 119 3.43 -28.02 -1.51
CA LEU A 119 4.53 -27.05 -1.56
C LEU A 119 5.18 -27.06 -2.94
N TYR A 120 5.51 -25.88 -3.47
CA TYR A 120 6.13 -25.72 -4.79
C TYR A 120 7.33 -24.80 -4.72
N LEU A 121 8.41 -25.11 -5.43
CA LEU A 121 9.51 -24.18 -5.66
C LEU A 121 9.11 -23.20 -6.76
N ILE A 122 8.95 -21.92 -6.41
CA ILE A 122 8.36 -20.90 -7.30
C ILE A 122 9.34 -19.82 -7.76
N ALA A 123 10.42 -19.59 -7.00
CA ALA A 123 11.53 -18.74 -7.40
C ALA A 123 12.83 -19.19 -6.71
N GLN A 124 13.98 -18.86 -7.29
CA GLN A 124 15.28 -19.20 -6.71
C GLN A 124 16.39 -18.25 -7.20
N ILE A 125 17.37 -18.03 -6.35
CA ILE A 125 18.64 -17.37 -6.65
C ILE A 125 19.76 -18.33 -6.19
N PRO A 126 20.13 -19.33 -7.00
CA PRO A 126 21.03 -20.40 -6.57
C PRO A 126 22.42 -19.92 -6.16
N ASP A 127 22.93 -18.87 -6.81
CA ASP A 127 24.24 -18.29 -6.49
C ASP A 127 24.30 -17.65 -5.09
N HIS A 128 23.13 -17.39 -4.49
CA HIS A 128 22.98 -16.86 -3.13
C HIS A 128 22.40 -17.87 -2.14
N ASP A 129 22.24 -19.15 -2.53
CA ASP A 129 21.67 -20.18 -1.66
C ASP A 129 20.23 -19.82 -1.21
N THR A 130 19.46 -19.14 -2.09
CA THR A 130 18.12 -18.61 -1.76
C THR A 130 17.02 -19.23 -2.61
N TRP A 131 15.95 -19.69 -1.96
CA TRP A 131 14.79 -20.30 -2.59
C TRP A 131 13.50 -19.79 -1.99
N LEU A 132 12.49 -19.63 -2.84
CA LEU A 132 11.14 -19.26 -2.43
C LEU A 132 10.19 -20.39 -2.79
N TYR A 133 9.45 -20.83 -1.78
CA TYR A 133 8.43 -21.84 -1.92
C TYR A 133 7.06 -21.24 -1.66
N GLY A 134 6.06 -21.74 -2.39
CA GLY A 134 4.67 -21.35 -2.21
C GLY A 134 3.82 -22.53 -1.77
N LEU A 135 2.92 -22.30 -0.82
CA LEU A 135 1.91 -23.28 -0.41
C LEU A 135 0.77 -23.37 -1.42
N SER A 136 0.21 -24.55 -1.61
CA SER A 136 -0.97 -24.77 -2.45
C SER A 136 -2.10 -23.78 -2.12
N GLY A 137 -2.84 -23.32 -3.13
CA GLY A 137 -3.94 -22.37 -2.94
C GLY A 137 -3.54 -20.89 -2.99
N GLY A 138 -2.24 -20.58 -3.14
CA GLY A 138 -1.78 -19.23 -3.47
C GLY A 138 -1.62 -18.28 -2.29
N TYR A 139 -1.55 -18.82 -1.08
CA TYR A 139 -1.36 -18.05 0.15
C TYR A 139 -0.35 -18.75 1.06
N GLY A 140 0.58 -17.99 1.64
CA GLY A 140 1.68 -18.49 2.44
C GLY A 140 2.92 -18.83 1.59
N LEU A 141 4.03 -18.18 1.93
CA LEU A 141 5.34 -18.38 1.32
C LEU A 141 6.32 -18.92 2.35
N ILE A 142 7.33 -19.66 1.88
CA ILE A 142 8.49 -20.04 2.67
C ILE A 142 9.73 -19.51 1.96
N LEU A 143 10.44 -18.57 2.59
CA LEU A 143 11.75 -18.13 2.14
C LEU A 143 12.80 -18.99 2.83
N ARG A 144 13.67 -19.63 2.04
CA ARG A 144 14.80 -20.43 2.52
C ARG A 144 16.11 -19.81 2.07
N VAL A 145 17.02 -19.59 3.01
CA VAL A 145 18.40 -19.16 2.77
C VAL A 145 19.32 -20.20 3.41
N GLY A 146 20.06 -20.93 2.58
CA GLY A 146 20.81 -22.11 2.96
C GLY A 146 19.97 -23.14 3.71
N THR A 147 20.32 -23.39 4.97
CA THR A 147 19.62 -24.36 5.82
C THR A 147 18.55 -23.74 6.71
N GLN A 148 18.37 -22.42 6.68
CA GLN A 148 17.37 -21.71 7.47
C GLN A 148 16.18 -21.33 6.59
N TRP A 149 14.99 -21.27 7.18
CA TRP A 149 13.80 -20.81 6.47
C TRP A 149 12.84 -20.08 7.39
N LYS A 150 12.01 -19.23 6.79
CA LYS A 150 10.96 -18.47 7.47
C LYS A 150 9.68 -18.49 6.65
N ASN A 151 8.55 -18.63 7.36
CA ASN A 151 7.23 -18.47 6.78
C ASN A 151 6.89 -16.98 6.63
N LEU A 152 6.40 -16.60 5.46
CA LEU A 152 5.84 -15.29 5.20
C LEU A 152 4.34 -15.47 4.95
N ASP A 153 3.53 -14.85 5.80
CA ASP A 153 2.06 -14.95 5.78
C ASP A 153 1.47 -14.01 4.72
N LEU A 154 1.72 -14.32 3.44
CA LEU A 154 1.42 -13.47 2.30
C LEU A 154 0.58 -14.21 1.25
N GLY A 155 -0.47 -13.55 0.76
CA GLY A 155 -1.11 -13.94 -0.50
C GLY A 155 -0.14 -13.66 -1.64
N TYR A 156 0.11 -14.65 -2.51
CA TYR A 156 1.17 -14.52 -3.51
C TYR A 156 0.78 -14.87 -4.94
N LEU A 157 -0.47 -15.26 -5.15
CA LEU A 157 -1.02 -15.58 -6.46
C LEU A 157 -2.42 -14.99 -6.63
N THR A 158 -2.61 -14.36 -7.76
CA THR A 158 -3.94 -14.04 -8.30
C THR A 158 -4.43 -15.16 -9.24
N PRO A 159 -5.70 -15.14 -9.66
CA PRO A 159 -6.18 -16.05 -10.70
C PRO A 159 -5.40 -15.99 -12.03
N ARG A 160 -4.61 -14.92 -12.27
CA ARG A 160 -3.71 -14.82 -13.42
C ARG A 160 -2.45 -15.67 -13.30
N ALA A 161 -2.23 -16.32 -12.16
CA ALA A 161 -1.18 -17.31 -11.94
C ALA A 161 0.25 -16.79 -12.17
N VAL A 162 0.49 -15.50 -11.94
CA VAL A 162 1.82 -14.88 -12.06
C VAL A 162 2.61 -15.16 -10.80
N LEU A 163 3.80 -15.74 -10.96
CA LEU A 163 4.67 -16.10 -9.82
C LEU A 163 5.44 -14.87 -9.30
N PRO A 164 5.78 -14.85 -8.00
CA PRO A 164 6.67 -13.84 -7.42
C PRO A 164 8.05 -13.80 -8.07
N ALA A 165 8.72 -12.67 -7.94
CA ALA A 165 10.11 -12.48 -8.35
C ALA A 165 10.98 -12.05 -7.16
N MET A 166 12.27 -12.36 -7.23
CA MET A 166 13.25 -12.02 -6.19
C MET A 166 14.50 -11.39 -6.79
N ALA A 167 15.11 -10.44 -6.07
CA ALA A 167 16.40 -9.85 -6.41
C ALA A 167 17.14 -9.37 -5.16
N TYR A 168 18.46 -9.57 -5.11
CA TYR A 168 19.31 -8.97 -4.09
C TYR A 168 19.82 -7.60 -4.52
N GLY A 169 20.02 -6.70 -3.57
CA GLY A 169 20.67 -5.40 -3.73
C GLY A 169 20.96 -4.75 -2.38
N ASP A 170 21.87 -3.78 -2.37
CA ASP A 170 22.15 -2.89 -1.23
C ASP A 170 21.19 -1.70 -1.30
N PHE A 171 19.95 -1.90 -0.86
CA PHE A 171 18.85 -0.97 -1.10
C PHE A 171 18.83 0.20 -0.11
N ASP A 172 19.42 0.02 1.07
CA ASP A 172 19.52 1.08 2.08
C ASP A 172 20.90 1.78 2.11
N GLY A 173 21.90 1.23 1.41
CA GLY A 173 23.22 1.80 1.23
C GLY A 173 24.22 1.48 2.35
N ASP A 174 23.97 0.46 3.16
CA ASP A 174 24.83 0.04 4.26
C ASP A 174 25.92 -0.98 3.86
N LEU A 175 25.92 -1.42 2.60
CA LEU A 175 26.82 -2.42 1.97
C LEU A 175 26.52 -3.87 2.31
N GLU A 176 25.49 -4.15 3.10
CA GLU A 176 24.88 -5.47 3.22
C GLU A 176 23.86 -5.65 2.08
N LEU A 177 23.34 -6.87 1.91
CA LEU A 177 22.42 -7.18 0.82
C LEU A 177 21.08 -7.56 1.41
N GLU A 178 20.03 -6.89 0.94
CA GLU A 178 18.65 -7.22 1.25
C GLU A 178 18.01 -7.94 0.07
N LEU A 179 16.93 -8.67 0.35
CA LEU A 179 16.18 -9.36 -0.69
C LEU A 179 14.89 -8.60 -0.99
N ALA A 180 14.78 -8.06 -2.20
CA ALA A 180 13.52 -7.59 -2.74
C ALA A 180 12.68 -8.78 -3.20
N LEU A 181 11.46 -8.87 -2.68
CA LEU A 181 10.43 -9.82 -3.07
C LEU A 181 9.25 -9.06 -3.70
N LEU A 182 8.99 -9.34 -4.97
CA LEU A 182 7.89 -8.75 -5.75
C LEU A 182 6.76 -9.75 -5.88
N VAL A 183 5.58 -9.40 -5.40
CA VAL A 183 4.42 -10.30 -5.32
C VAL A 183 3.25 -9.71 -6.08
N TYR A 184 2.65 -10.47 -7.01
CA TYR A 184 1.48 -9.99 -7.74
C TYR A 184 0.20 -10.29 -6.96
N THR A 185 -0.34 -9.30 -6.26
CA THR A 185 -1.36 -9.48 -5.22
C THR A 185 -2.77 -9.10 -5.64
N ASP A 186 -2.93 -8.23 -6.65
CA ASP A 186 -4.26 -7.91 -7.18
C ASP A 186 -4.27 -7.79 -8.71
N SER A 187 -5.35 -8.27 -9.31
CA SER A 187 -5.50 -8.29 -10.76
C SER A 187 -6.96 -8.24 -11.19
N GLY A 188 -7.22 -7.54 -12.29
CA GLY A 188 -8.55 -7.46 -12.88
C GLY A 188 -8.61 -6.41 -13.99
N THR A 189 -9.81 -6.05 -14.40
CA THR A 189 -10.00 -4.92 -15.33
C THR A 189 -9.61 -3.63 -14.63
N GLY A 190 -8.58 -2.95 -15.13
CA GLY A 190 -8.05 -1.72 -14.53
C GLY A 190 -7.27 -1.93 -13.23
N VAL A 191 -7.01 -3.19 -12.84
CA VAL A 191 -6.26 -3.54 -11.64
C VAL A 191 -5.08 -4.43 -11.98
N SER A 192 -3.89 -4.01 -11.57
CA SER A 192 -2.64 -4.76 -11.69
C SER A 192 -1.66 -4.25 -10.63
N ILE A 193 -1.67 -4.89 -9.46
CA ILE A 193 -0.90 -4.47 -8.29
C ILE A 193 0.18 -5.50 -7.99
N TRP A 194 1.42 -5.03 -7.97
CA TRP A 194 2.55 -5.74 -7.39
C TRP A 194 2.89 -5.12 -6.05
N ASP A 195 2.98 -5.93 -5.01
CA ASP A 195 3.56 -5.54 -3.72
C ASP A 195 5.07 -5.66 -3.75
N LEU A 196 5.74 -4.74 -3.04
CA LEU A 196 7.17 -4.74 -2.79
C LEU A 196 7.43 -5.02 -1.31
N HIS A 197 8.14 -6.10 -1.06
CA HIS A 197 8.69 -6.45 0.24
C HIS A 197 10.21 -6.40 0.17
N ILE A 198 10.85 -5.78 1.16
CA ILE A 198 12.30 -5.87 1.36
C ILE A 198 12.54 -6.72 2.60
N ILE A 199 13.26 -7.82 2.43
CA ILE A 199 13.64 -8.71 3.52
C ILE A 199 15.04 -8.32 3.98
N GLU A 200 15.10 -7.83 5.21
CA GLU A 200 16.30 -7.47 5.95
C GLU A 200 16.87 -8.66 6.69
N PHE A 201 18.18 -8.89 6.62
CA PHE A 201 18.86 -10.03 7.24
C PHE A 201 19.74 -9.59 8.42
N GLU A 202 19.11 -9.08 9.48
CA GLU A 202 19.80 -8.59 10.68
C GLU A 202 20.65 -9.66 11.37
N SER A 203 20.26 -10.93 11.26
CA SER A 203 21.09 -12.09 11.58
C SER A 203 20.55 -13.37 10.92
N GLU A 204 21.28 -14.49 11.05
CA GLU A 204 20.82 -15.79 10.53
C GLU A 204 19.40 -16.20 11.00
N MET A 205 18.97 -15.73 12.17
CA MET A 205 17.69 -16.10 12.80
C MET A 205 16.68 -14.95 12.86
N LEU A 206 17.07 -13.73 12.46
CA LEU A 206 16.25 -12.54 12.57
C LEU A 206 16.16 -11.87 11.20
N TRP A 207 15.03 -12.13 10.54
CA TRP A 207 14.72 -11.53 9.24
C TRP A 207 13.51 -10.62 9.41
N THR A 208 13.58 -9.39 8.92
CA THR A 208 12.47 -8.43 9.00
C THR A 208 11.88 -8.24 7.61
N ASP A 209 10.55 -8.28 7.52
CA ASP A 209 9.80 -7.98 6.30
C ASP A 209 9.35 -6.52 6.34
N CYS A 210 9.94 -5.70 5.47
CA CYS A 210 9.55 -4.32 5.25
C CYS A 210 8.66 -4.25 4.00
N TRP A 211 7.35 -4.11 4.20
CA TRP A 211 6.37 -3.96 3.12
C TRP A 211 6.15 -2.49 2.78
N PHE A 212 6.30 -2.12 1.49
CA PHE A 212 5.91 -0.80 1.02
C PHE A 212 4.41 -0.75 0.75
N ALA A 213 3.63 -0.55 1.81
CA ALA A 213 2.19 -0.73 1.77
C ALA A 213 1.47 0.33 0.90
N PRO A 214 0.31 -0.02 0.30
CA PRO A 214 -0.48 0.90 -0.52
C PRO A 214 -0.78 2.27 0.11
N PRO A 215 -1.21 2.35 1.38
CA PRO A 215 -1.46 3.65 2.01
C PRO A 215 -0.22 4.55 2.06
N ASP A 216 1.00 3.99 2.13
CA ASP A 216 2.23 4.75 2.29
C ASP A 216 2.64 5.43 0.99
N TYR A 217 2.72 4.68 -0.12
CA TYR A 217 3.01 5.31 -1.42
C TYR A 217 1.86 6.19 -1.90
N GLN A 218 0.60 5.83 -1.63
CA GLN A 218 -0.56 6.67 -1.99
C GLN A 218 -0.55 8.00 -1.24
N ALA A 219 -0.14 8.01 0.04
CA ALA A 219 0.02 9.25 0.80
C ALA A 219 1.07 10.17 0.14
N ILE A 220 2.21 9.62 -0.30
CA ILE A 220 3.24 10.39 -1.01
C ILE A 220 2.72 10.91 -2.36
N LEU A 221 2.10 10.04 -3.16
CA LEU A 221 1.57 10.38 -4.49
C LEU A 221 0.50 11.46 -4.41
N SER A 222 -0.39 11.40 -3.42
CA SER A 222 -1.47 12.39 -3.22
C SER A 222 -0.95 13.81 -2.95
N GLN A 223 0.27 13.93 -2.43
CA GLN A 223 0.91 15.23 -2.15
C GLN A 223 1.71 15.77 -3.34
N ILE A 224 2.23 14.89 -4.19
CA ILE A 224 3.18 15.23 -5.25
C ILE A 224 2.51 15.30 -6.62
N VAL A 225 1.53 14.44 -6.88
CA VAL A 225 0.84 14.35 -8.16
C VAL A 225 -0.34 15.33 -8.17
N THR A 226 -0.38 16.19 -9.18
CA THR A 226 -1.43 17.20 -9.36
C THR A 226 -2.05 17.12 -10.73
N TYR A 227 -3.34 17.46 -10.78
CA TYR A 227 -4.14 17.45 -12.00
C TYR A 227 -4.74 18.84 -12.22
N THR A 228 -4.38 19.47 -13.33
CA THR A 228 -4.91 20.79 -13.69
C THR A 228 -5.64 20.69 -15.01
N HIS A 229 -6.97 20.77 -14.96
CA HIS A 229 -7.81 20.81 -16.15
C HIS A 229 -7.85 22.23 -16.73
N ASP A 230 -7.61 22.37 -18.03
CA ASP A 230 -7.74 23.62 -18.78
C ASP A 230 -8.80 23.47 -19.88
N PRO A 231 -10.04 23.95 -19.63
CA PRO A 231 -11.13 23.89 -20.61
C PRO A 231 -10.86 24.67 -21.90
N SER A 232 -9.94 25.64 -21.90
CA SER A 232 -9.63 26.44 -23.08
C SER A 232 -8.72 25.70 -24.07
N VAL A 233 -7.91 24.78 -23.55
CA VAL A 233 -7.01 23.91 -24.33
C VAL A 233 -7.63 22.52 -24.54
N GLY A 234 -8.58 22.11 -23.69
CA GLY A 234 -9.32 20.85 -23.82
C GLY A 234 -8.51 19.65 -23.34
N GLY A 235 -8.09 19.67 -22.07
CA GLY A 235 -7.37 18.55 -21.48
C GLY A 235 -6.88 18.81 -20.06
N VAL A 236 -6.21 17.80 -19.52
CA VAL A 236 -5.65 17.78 -18.16
C VAL A 236 -4.13 17.76 -18.23
N THR A 237 -3.50 18.68 -17.51
CA THR A 237 -2.05 18.58 -17.23
C THR A 237 -1.85 17.76 -15.96
N ILE A 238 -1.14 16.64 -16.10
CA ILE A 238 -0.67 15.81 -15.00
C ILE A 238 0.74 16.28 -14.65
N ALA A 239 1.01 16.58 -13.39
CA ALA A 239 2.32 16.98 -12.93
C ALA A 239 2.74 16.19 -11.69
N ALA A 240 4.02 15.81 -11.63
CA ALA A 240 4.64 15.16 -10.48
C ALA A 240 6.04 15.77 -10.30
N GLY A 241 6.22 16.53 -9.21
CA GLY A 241 7.42 17.35 -9.03
C GLY A 241 7.61 18.36 -10.16
N GLU A 242 8.76 18.32 -10.83
CA GLU A 242 9.06 19.19 -11.98
C GLU A 242 8.52 18.62 -13.31
N SER A 243 8.22 17.31 -13.36
CA SER A 243 7.71 16.65 -14.56
C SER A 243 6.25 17.01 -14.82
N ARG A 244 5.92 17.29 -16.08
CA ARG A 244 4.56 17.64 -16.51
C ARG A 244 4.24 17.01 -17.84
N ARG A 245 3.00 16.54 -17.99
CA ARG A 245 2.48 16.01 -19.26
C ARG A 245 1.05 16.48 -19.46
N PHE A 246 0.74 16.88 -20.69
CA PHE A 246 -0.62 17.20 -21.09
C PHE A 246 -1.30 15.96 -21.67
N GLN A 247 -2.48 15.64 -21.16
CA GLN A 247 -3.38 14.61 -21.67
C GLN A 247 -4.61 15.31 -22.27
N PRO A 248 -4.83 15.24 -23.60
CA PRO A 248 -6.03 15.81 -24.22
C PRO A 248 -7.29 15.11 -23.74
N ASP A 249 -8.41 15.83 -23.73
CA ASP A 249 -9.70 15.27 -23.37
C ASP A 249 -10.08 14.11 -24.32
N PRO A 250 -10.62 13.00 -23.80
CA PRO A 250 -10.93 11.81 -24.59
C PRO A 250 -11.92 12.08 -25.73
N ALA A 251 -12.84 13.03 -25.55
CA ALA A 251 -13.81 13.38 -26.59
C ALA A 251 -13.24 14.18 -27.76
N LEU A 252 -12.08 14.82 -27.59
CA LEU A 252 -11.35 15.40 -28.72
C LEU A 252 -10.70 14.32 -29.57
N GLN A 253 -10.64 13.07 -29.08
CA GLN A 253 -10.01 11.94 -29.75
C GLN A 253 -11.02 10.95 -30.33
N GLN A 254 -12.30 11.02 -29.95
CA GLN A 254 -13.33 10.09 -30.41
C GLN A 254 -14.60 10.82 -30.85
N ASP A 255 -14.97 10.64 -32.12
CA ASP A 255 -16.20 11.20 -32.70
C ASP A 255 -17.45 10.71 -31.95
N GLY A 256 -18.29 11.64 -31.51
CA GLY A 256 -19.57 11.35 -30.86
C GLY A 256 -19.53 11.25 -29.33
N LEU A 257 -18.36 11.35 -28.71
CA LEU A 257 -18.26 11.56 -27.25
C LEU A 257 -18.50 13.03 -26.92
N THR A 258 -19.37 13.29 -25.94
CA THR A 258 -19.43 14.57 -25.23
C THR A 258 -18.85 14.28 -23.86
N PRO A 259 -17.61 14.69 -23.54
CA PRO A 259 -17.05 14.39 -22.24
C PRO A 259 -17.84 15.25 -21.24
N GLY A 260 -18.28 14.65 -20.15
CA GLY A 260 -18.71 15.45 -19.02
C GLY A 260 -17.51 16.16 -18.37
N ALA A 261 -17.76 16.99 -17.36
CA ALA A 261 -16.69 17.74 -16.71
C ALA A 261 -15.62 16.79 -16.11
N PHE A 262 -14.34 17.18 -16.22
CA PHE A 262 -13.28 16.52 -15.45
C PHE A 262 -13.61 16.57 -13.95
N GLN A 263 -13.51 15.42 -13.29
CA GLN A 263 -13.83 15.27 -11.87
C GLN A 263 -12.55 15.24 -11.04
N THR A 264 -11.67 14.27 -11.31
CA THR A 264 -10.42 14.08 -10.58
C THR A 264 -9.46 13.19 -11.36
N GLY A 265 -8.20 13.18 -10.96
CA GLY A 265 -7.24 12.13 -11.31
C GLY A 265 -6.91 11.28 -10.09
N GLN A 266 -6.45 10.06 -10.33
CA GLN A 266 -5.93 9.13 -9.33
C GLN A 266 -4.62 8.52 -9.83
N CYS A 267 -3.70 8.22 -8.92
CA CYS A 267 -2.38 7.69 -9.24
C CYS A 267 -1.99 6.63 -8.21
N GLY A 268 -1.68 5.42 -8.67
CA GLY A 268 -1.27 4.31 -7.80
C GLY A 268 -2.43 3.58 -7.10
N ASP A 269 -3.67 3.75 -7.58
CA ASP A 269 -4.84 3.05 -7.06
C ASP A 269 -5.08 1.70 -7.77
N GLY A 270 -5.01 1.69 -9.11
CA GLY A 270 -5.33 0.51 -9.92
C GLY A 270 -4.11 -0.21 -10.49
N ILE A 271 -3.06 0.52 -10.87
CA ILE A 271 -1.89 -0.07 -11.52
C ILE A 271 -0.65 0.36 -10.75
N VAL A 272 0.07 -0.62 -10.21
CA VAL A 272 1.30 -0.42 -9.45
C VAL A 272 2.26 -1.56 -9.82
N SER A 273 3.48 -1.20 -10.20
CA SER A 273 4.54 -2.18 -10.45
C SER A 273 5.88 -1.69 -9.94
N PHE A 274 6.74 -2.65 -9.59
CA PHE A 274 8.09 -2.40 -9.13
C PHE A 274 9.08 -3.18 -10.00
N SER A 275 10.27 -2.63 -10.16
CA SER A 275 11.37 -3.28 -10.87
C SER A 275 12.68 -3.03 -10.13
N VAL A 276 13.56 -4.03 -10.15
CA VAL A 276 14.85 -3.99 -9.46
C VAL A 276 15.96 -4.10 -10.50
N SER A 277 16.99 -3.27 -10.39
CA SER A 277 18.16 -3.27 -11.26
C SER A 277 19.42 -2.95 -10.45
N GLY A 278 20.12 -3.99 -10.01
CA GLY A 278 21.18 -3.83 -9.00
C GLY A 278 20.58 -3.27 -7.72
N ASP A 279 21.21 -2.23 -7.17
CA ASP A 279 20.81 -1.60 -5.91
C ASP A 279 19.66 -0.58 -6.07
N ALA A 280 19.12 -0.43 -7.29
CA ALA A 280 18.05 0.52 -7.58
C ALA A 280 16.69 -0.17 -7.71
N ILE A 281 15.69 0.40 -7.06
CA ILE A 281 14.29 0.01 -7.19
C ILE A 281 13.52 1.14 -7.86
N ARG A 282 12.74 0.81 -8.90
CA ARG A 282 11.87 1.76 -9.60
C ARG A 282 10.43 1.33 -9.50
N ALA A 283 9.56 2.26 -9.11
CA ALA A 283 8.13 2.11 -9.11
C ALA A 283 7.49 2.78 -10.33
N ASP A 284 6.41 2.19 -10.84
CA ASP A 284 5.56 2.73 -11.88
C ASP A 284 4.10 2.67 -11.41
N PHE A 285 3.49 3.86 -11.28
CA PHE A 285 2.13 4.05 -10.77
C PHE A 285 1.22 4.55 -11.89
N GLY A 286 0.24 3.75 -12.31
CA GLY A 286 -0.71 4.15 -13.36
C GLY A 286 -1.57 5.33 -12.92
N VAL A 287 -1.90 6.18 -13.90
CA VAL A 287 -2.71 7.38 -13.71
C VAL A 287 -4.04 7.21 -14.43
N SER A 288 -5.13 7.28 -13.66
CA SER A 288 -6.49 7.22 -14.19
C SER A 288 -7.17 8.58 -14.03
N LEU A 289 -7.77 9.08 -15.11
CA LEU A 289 -8.53 10.33 -15.13
C LEU A 289 -10.03 10.05 -15.18
N PHE A 290 -10.78 10.74 -14.33
CA PHE A 290 -12.22 10.59 -14.20
C PHE A 290 -12.92 11.81 -14.77
N TYR A 291 -13.85 11.55 -15.68
CA TYR A 291 -14.72 12.55 -16.27
C TYR A 291 -16.17 12.14 -16.03
N GLU A 292 -17.04 13.13 -15.88
CA GLU A 292 -18.47 12.86 -15.83
C GLU A 292 -18.91 12.16 -17.13
N ASN A 293 -19.80 11.17 -17.01
CA ASN A 293 -20.34 10.37 -18.12
C ASN A 293 -19.34 9.53 -18.93
N ILE A 294 -18.08 9.39 -18.48
CA ILE A 294 -17.10 8.48 -19.09
C ILE A 294 -16.80 7.35 -18.10
N VAL A 295 -17.15 6.13 -18.51
CA VAL A 295 -16.89 4.90 -17.76
C VAL A 295 -16.42 3.83 -18.75
N PRO A 296 -15.29 3.13 -18.51
CA PRO A 296 -14.38 3.28 -17.36
C PRO A 296 -13.58 4.60 -17.40
N SER A 297 -12.75 4.83 -16.37
CA SER A 297 -11.77 5.93 -16.35
C SER A 297 -10.86 5.90 -17.58
N VAL A 298 -10.27 7.05 -17.89
CA VAL A 298 -9.28 7.17 -18.96
C VAL A 298 -7.90 6.94 -18.38
N GLU A 299 -7.23 5.88 -18.85
CA GLU A 299 -5.81 5.66 -18.56
C GLU A 299 -4.98 6.75 -19.26
N ALA A 300 -4.11 7.39 -18.50
CA ALA A 300 -3.36 8.57 -18.92
C ALA A 300 -1.86 8.39 -18.72
N GLY A 301 -1.34 7.18 -18.89
CA GLY A 301 0.06 6.83 -18.61
C GLY A 301 0.32 6.56 -17.15
N SER A 302 1.55 6.84 -16.71
CA SER A 302 1.99 6.55 -15.35
C SER A 302 2.91 7.63 -14.78
N VAL A 303 3.07 7.61 -13.46
CA VAL A 303 4.12 8.31 -12.73
C VAL A 303 5.17 7.28 -12.33
N GLN A 304 6.38 7.46 -12.84
CA GLN A 304 7.55 6.68 -12.45
C GLN A 304 8.32 7.39 -11.36
N ALA A 305 8.87 6.64 -10.40
CA ALA A 305 9.69 7.17 -9.32
C ALA A 305 10.73 6.13 -8.90
N ASP A 306 11.84 6.61 -8.35
CA ASP A 306 12.80 5.76 -7.67
C ASP A 306 12.30 5.52 -6.24
N VAL A 307 12.30 4.27 -5.80
CA VAL A 307 11.97 3.91 -4.41
C VAL A 307 13.23 4.09 -3.58
N ILE A 308 13.10 4.82 -2.47
CA ILE A 308 14.16 5.01 -1.49
C ILE A 308 13.82 4.15 -0.29
N PHE A 309 14.74 3.30 0.12
CA PHE A 309 14.62 2.49 1.33
C PHE A 309 15.73 2.90 2.31
N THR A 310 15.44 2.86 3.61
CA THR A 310 16.37 3.29 4.67
C THR A 310 16.51 2.24 5.78
N GLY A 311 16.39 0.97 5.43
CA GLY A 311 16.43 -0.17 6.34
C GLY A 311 15.14 -0.42 7.14
N SER A 312 14.17 0.50 7.07
CA SER A 312 12.90 0.37 7.80
C SER A 312 11.75 1.22 7.27
N ALA A 313 12.05 2.20 6.41
CA ALA A 313 11.06 3.11 5.86
C ALA A 313 11.25 3.26 4.35
N PHE A 314 10.14 3.55 3.67
CA PHE A 314 10.11 3.78 2.23
C PHE A 314 9.84 5.24 1.92
N GLY A 315 10.38 5.69 0.78
CA GLY A 315 10.11 6.97 0.17
C GLY A 315 10.13 6.88 -1.35
N LEU A 316 9.78 7.98 -2.01
CA LEU A 316 9.81 8.09 -3.47
C LEU A 316 10.57 9.36 -3.89
N ALA A 317 11.36 9.24 -4.95
CA ALA A 317 12.13 10.35 -5.51
C ALA A 317 12.14 10.32 -7.05
N ASN A 318 12.68 11.38 -7.67
CA ASN A 318 12.94 11.45 -9.11
C ASN A 318 11.71 11.18 -10.00
N PHE A 319 10.58 11.79 -9.65
CA PHE A 319 9.30 11.61 -10.32
C PHE A 319 9.34 11.99 -11.81
N MET A 320 8.76 11.14 -12.64
CA MET A 320 8.60 11.36 -14.07
C MET A 320 7.19 10.95 -14.50
N VAL A 321 6.49 11.86 -15.16
CA VAL A 321 5.18 11.57 -15.77
C VAL A 321 5.40 11.07 -17.18
N VAL A 322 5.01 9.84 -17.47
CA VAL A 322 5.20 9.18 -18.77
C VAL A 322 3.86 8.89 -19.44
N ALA A 323 3.88 8.76 -20.76
CA ALA A 323 2.73 8.26 -21.52
C ALA A 323 2.72 6.73 -21.48
N ASP A 324 1.55 6.14 -21.64
CA ASP A 324 1.48 4.72 -22.02
C ASP A 324 2.26 4.51 -23.32
N ALA A 325 2.99 3.41 -23.40
CA ALA A 325 3.58 3.01 -24.65
C ALA A 325 2.45 2.83 -25.69
N PRO A 326 2.61 3.31 -26.93
CA PRO A 326 1.63 3.00 -27.97
C PRO A 326 1.54 1.48 -28.12
N ALA A 327 0.32 0.95 -27.98
CA ALA A 327 0.00 -0.46 -28.16
C ALA A 327 0.31 -0.95 -29.59
#